data_AF-A0A7C6Z2H9-F1
#
_entry.id   AF-A0A7C6Z2H9-F1
#
_cell.length_a   1.000
_cell.length_b   1.000
_cell.length_c   1.000
_cell.angle_alpha   90.00
_cell.angle_beta   90.00
_cell.angle_gamma   90.00
#
_symmetry.space_group_name_H-M   'P 1'
#
loop_
_entity.id
_entity.type
_entity.pdbx_description
1 polymer ?
#
loop_
_entity_poly.entity_id
_entity_poly.type
_entity_poly.pdbx_seq_one_letter_code
_entity_poly.pdbx_strand_id
1 'polypeptide(L)' 'MFIITIDPDSCSGCDACADSCPAHLLKFNGEITEVV' A
#
# COMPACT_ATOMS: atom_id res chain seq x y z
N MET A 1 4.23 -14.12 -11.73
CA MET A 1 3.09 -13.73 -10.88
C MET A 1 3.67 -13.33 -9.54
N PHE A 2 3.44 -12.10 -9.09
CA PHE A 2 3.97 -11.58 -7.83
C PHE A 2 2.82 -11.49 -6.82
N ILE A 3 3.10 -11.76 -5.55
CA ILE A 3 2.15 -11.61 -4.44
C ILE A 3 2.61 -10.38 -3.65
N ILE A 4 1.68 -9.45 -3.44
CA ILE A 4 1.92 -8.21 -2.71
C ILE A 4 1.01 -8.23 -1.48
N THR A 5 1.58 -7.90 -0.34
CA THR A 5 0.90 -7.78 0.94
C THR A 5 1.44 -6.57 1.67
N ILE A 6 0.56 -5.86 2.39
CA ILE A 6 0.95 -4.79 3.31
C ILE A 6 0.72 -5.29 4.72
N ASP A 7 1.73 -5.14 5.56
CA ASP A 7 1.60 -5.32 7.00
C ASP A 7 1.21 -3.96 7.63
N PRO A 8 -0.01 -3.82 8.18
CA PRO A 8 -0.46 -2.57 8.77
C PRO A 8 0.32 -2.23 10.05
N ASP A 9 0.85 -3.20 10.79
CA ASP A 9 1.59 -2.95 12.04
C ASP A 9 2.96 -2.32 11.76
N SER A 10 3.55 -2.64 10.60
CA SER A 10 4.80 -2.04 10.12
C SER A 10 4.58 -0.83 9.20
N CYS A 11 3.32 -0.48 8.89
CA CYS A 11 3.00 0.61 7.99
C CYS A 11 3.21 1.95 8.69
N SER A 12 4.06 2.82 8.12
CA SER A 12 4.28 4.16 8.65
C SER A 12 3.27 5.19 8.15
N GLY A 13 2.31 4.81 7.30
CA GLY A 13 1.28 5.70 6.77
C GLY A 13 1.80 6.80 5.82
N CYS A 14 2.85 6.52 5.05
CA CYS A 14 3.53 7.55 4.22
C CYS A 14 3.06 7.65 2.76
N ASP A 15 2.05 6.89 2.36
CA ASP A 15 1.49 6.75 0.99
C ASP A 15 2.44 6.32 -0.14
N ALA A 16 3.75 6.38 0.03
CA ALA A 16 4.72 6.25 -1.06
C ALA A 16 4.59 4.95 -1.88
N CYS A 17 4.20 3.85 -1.22
CA CYS A 17 3.94 2.57 -1.87
C CYS A 17 2.65 2.58 -2.72
N ALA A 18 1.62 3.32 -2.31
CA ALA A 18 0.40 3.49 -3.09
C ALA A 18 0.67 4.32 -4.35
N ASP A 19 1.39 5.45 -4.23
CA ASP A 19 1.73 6.32 -5.36
C ASP A 19 2.68 5.63 -6.37
N SER A 20 3.64 4.85 -5.87
CA SER A 20 4.60 4.15 -6.71
C SER A 20 4.04 2.88 -7.37
N CYS A 21 2.82 2.44 -7.04
CA CYS A 21 2.28 1.16 -7.50
C CYS A 21 1.85 1.25 -8.98
N PRO A 22 2.60 0.65 -9.93
CA PRO A 22 2.29 0.78 -11.36
C PRO A 22 1.00 0.03 -11.74
N ALA A 23 0.61 -0.95 -10.93
CA ALA A 23 -0.61 -1.71 -11.11
C ALA A 23 -1.83 -1.08 -10.43
N HIS A 24 -1.64 0.02 -9.68
CA HIS A 24 -2.68 0.67 -8.87
C HIS A 24 -3.47 -0.31 -7.97
N LEU A 25 -2.78 -1.31 -7.42
CA LEU A 25 -3.34 -2.32 -6.52
C LEU A 25 -3.32 -1.89 -5.04
N LEU A 26 -2.76 -0.72 -4.76
CA LEU A 26 -2.58 -0.20 -3.41
C LEU A 26 -3.33 1.13 -3.28
N LYS A 27 -3.96 1.33 -2.14
CA LYS A 27 -4.69 2.56 -1.83
C LYS A 27 -4.35 3.05 -0.44
N PHE A 28 -4.03 4.34 -0.34
CA PHE A 28 -3.84 5.01 0.93
C PHE A 28 -5.16 5.59 1.43
N ASN A 29 -5.52 5.33 2.69
CA ASN A 29 -6.79 5.78 3.29
C ASN A 29 -6.64 6.99 4.23
N GLY A 30 -5.44 7.56 4.34
CA GLY A 30 -5.13 8.66 5.26
C GLY A 30 -4.41 8.22 6.54
N GLU A 31 -4.40 6.93 6.84
CA GLU A 31 -3.70 6.36 8.00
C GLU A 31 -2.74 5.25 7.58
N ILE A 32 -3.19 4.32 6.72
CA ILE A 32 -2.42 3.17 6.25
C ILE A 32 -2.69 2.90 4.77
N THR A 33 -1.83 2.08 4.15
CA THR A 33 -2.02 1.59 2.79
C THR A 33 -2.63 0.18 2.80
N GLU A 34 -3.65 -0.06 1.99
CA GLU A 34 -4.33 -1.34 1.85
C GLU A 34 -4.31 -1.84 0.39
N VAL A 35 -4.39 -3.16 0.20
CA VAL A 35 -4.46 -3.80 -1.12
C VAL A 35 -5.92 -3.80 -1.60
N VAL A 36 -6.14 -3.46 -2.87
CA VAL A 36 -7.46 -3.35 -3.51
C VAL A 36 -7.65 -4.39 -4.61
#